data_AF-L0PG30-F1
#
_entry.id   AF-L0PG30-F1
#
_cell.length_a   1.000
_cell.length_b   1.000
_cell.length_c   1.000
_cell.angle_alpha   90.00
_cell.angle_beta   90.00
_cell.angle_gamma   90.00
#
_symmetry.space_group_name_H-M   'P 1'
#
loop_
_entity.id
_entity.type
_entity.pdbx_description
1 polymer ?
#
loop_
_entity_poly.entity_id
_entity_poly.type
_entity_poly.pdbx_seq_one_letter_code
_entity_poly.pdbx_strand_id
1 'polypeptide(L)'
;MELQKAIVRTGTSLIDKHAIRHLKAFRIAVLKEGPDLDIFTHPFALSKLALWISDAINEQEREQGRTRHLPFVIASLNERTDAYLLLGTSVSASSPLDHIDDNISCGRNRFGIIFSQLARATSARLRMDAFDAYCIEVFKSDLVGFLELLSTKAIFSIHIDLTQ
;
A
#
# COMPACT_ATOMS: atom_id res chain seq x y z
N MET A 1 15.00 -5.81 -18.73
CA MET A 1 15.65 -5.43 -17.45
C MET A 1 15.37 -3.99 -17.01
N GLU A 2 14.67 -3.15 -17.79
CA GLU A 2 14.45 -1.74 -17.44
C GLU A 2 13.53 -1.55 -16.23
N LEU A 3 12.45 -2.34 -16.12
CA LEU A 3 11.53 -2.27 -14.98
C LEU A 3 12.23 -2.56 -13.63
N GLN A 4 13.12 -3.55 -13.57
CA GLN A 4 13.87 -3.85 -12.34
C GLN A 4 14.78 -2.68 -11.93
N LYS A 5 15.46 -2.05 -12.91
CA LYS A 5 16.28 -0.86 -12.65
C LYS A 5 15.44 0.31 -12.14
N ALA A 6 14.26 0.53 -12.74
CA ALA A 6 13.31 1.56 -12.30
C ALA A 6 12.81 1.30 -10.87
N ILE A 7 12.48 0.04 -10.54
CA ILE A 7 12.04 -0.37 -9.18
C ILE A 7 13.13 -0.05 -8.16
N VAL A 8 14.36 -0.51 -8.38
CA VAL A 8 15.47 -0.28 -7.44
C VAL A 8 15.75 1.22 -7.30
N ARG A 9 15.87 1.95 -8.41
CA ARG A 9 16.13 3.40 -8.41
C ARG A 9 15.07 4.17 -7.61
N THR A 10 13.79 3.88 -7.89
CA THR A 10 12.68 4.60 -7.25
C THR A 10 12.51 4.17 -5.79
N GLY A 11 12.59 2.87 -5.50
CA GLY A 11 12.49 2.33 -4.15
C GLY A 11 13.59 2.85 -3.24
N THR A 12 14.86 2.81 -3.66
CA THR A 12 15.98 3.39 -2.92
C THR A 12 15.80 4.89 -2.73
N SER A 13 15.39 5.64 -3.76
CA SER A 13 15.14 7.08 -3.60
C SER A 13 14.02 7.38 -2.59
N LEU A 14 12.99 6.54 -2.48
CA LEU A 14 11.91 6.74 -1.49
C LEU A 14 12.40 6.48 -0.06
N ILE A 15 13.27 5.48 0.11
CA ILE A 15 13.87 5.14 1.40
C ILE A 15 14.85 6.24 1.84
N ASP A 16 15.80 6.62 0.98
CA ASP A 16 16.84 7.61 1.30
C ASP A 16 16.23 8.99 1.65
N LYS A 17 15.20 9.39 0.90
CA LYS A 17 14.49 10.65 1.13
C LYS A 17 13.50 10.60 2.30
N HIS A 18 13.38 9.47 3.00
CA HIS A 18 12.39 9.27 4.06
C HIS A 18 10.96 9.60 3.60
N ALA A 19 10.64 9.28 2.34
CA ALA A 19 9.34 9.60 1.73
C ALA A 19 8.23 8.61 2.15
N ILE A 20 8.59 7.54 2.87
CA ILE A 20 7.65 6.56 3.43
C ILE A 20 7.16 7.08 4.79
N ARG A 21 5.85 7.31 4.89
CA ARG A 21 5.21 7.72 6.14
C ARG A 21 4.68 6.51 6.91
N HIS A 22 5.06 6.41 8.17
CA HIS A 22 4.57 5.37 9.08
C HIS A 22 3.35 5.89 9.83
N LEU A 23 2.17 5.35 9.52
CA LEU A 23 0.94 5.60 10.29
C LEU A 23 0.72 4.45 11.30
N LYS A 24 -0.25 4.61 12.20
CA LYS A 24 -0.55 3.58 13.21
C LYS A 24 -1.02 2.26 12.58
N ALA A 25 -1.79 2.33 11.49
CA ALA A 25 -2.44 1.17 10.88
C ALA A 25 -1.72 0.64 9.62
N PHE A 26 -0.97 1.49 8.90
CA PHE A 26 -0.26 1.13 7.68
C PHE A 26 0.90 2.09 7.40
N ARG A 27 1.78 1.73 6.48
CA ARG A 27 2.83 2.59 5.93
C ARG A 27 2.42 3.09 4.57
N ILE A 28 2.80 4.30 4.18
CA ILE A 28 2.40 4.87 2.89
C ILE A 28 3.50 5.64 2.18
N ALA A 29 3.59 5.47 0.86
CA ALA A 29 4.37 6.33 -0.04
C ALA A 29 3.49 6.90 -1.17
N VAL A 30 3.78 8.13 -1.59
CA VAL A 30 3.08 8.80 -2.70
C VAL A 30 4.12 9.28 -3.71
N LEU A 31 4.13 8.66 -4.88
CA LEU A 31 4.95 9.04 -6.03
C LEU A 31 4.24 10.15 -6.78
N LYS A 32 4.88 11.33 -6.82
CA LYS A 32 4.36 12.52 -7.50
C LYS A 32 5.20 12.95 -8.69
N GLU A 33 6.46 12.55 -8.71
CA GLU A 33 7.47 12.97 -9.68
C GLU A 33 8.57 11.90 -9.77
N GLY A 34 9.35 11.95 -10.84
CA GLY A 34 10.52 11.10 -11.04
C GLY A 34 10.67 10.62 -12.48
N PRO A 35 11.87 10.16 -12.87
CA PRO A 35 12.15 9.74 -14.24
C PRO A 35 11.38 8.48 -14.67
N ASP A 36 10.87 7.70 -13.70
CA ASP A 36 10.16 6.45 -13.92
C ASP A 36 8.66 6.52 -13.57
N LEU A 37 8.13 7.71 -13.29
CA LEU A 37 6.76 7.88 -12.79
C LEU A 37 5.73 7.21 -13.70
N ASP A 38 5.87 7.40 -15.02
CA ASP A 38 4.98 6.83 -16.03
C ASP A 38 4.92 5.31 -15.97
N ILE A 39 6.03 4.64 -15.65
CA ILE A 39 6.10 3.17 -15.52
C ILE A 39 5.18 2.72 -14.38
N PHE A 40 5.14 3.49 -13.29
CA PHE A 40 4.37 3.18 -12.09
C PHE A 40 2.91 3.63 -12.17
N THR A 41 2.45 4.15 -13.31
CA THR A 41 1.01 4.31 -13.60
C THR A 41 0.35 2.99 -13.98
N HIS A 42 1.13 1.94 -14.22
CA HIS A 42 0.63 0.61 -14.55
C HIS A 42 0.52 -0.27 -13.29
N PRO A 43 -0.64 -0.90 -13.00
CA PRO A 43 -0.88 -1.68 -11.78
C PRO A 43 0.21 -2.73 -11.49
N PHE A 44 0.55 -3.56 -12.47
CA PHE A 44 1.54 -4.62 -12.26
C PHE A 44 2.95 -4.11 -11.96
N ALA A 45 3.33 -2.93 -12.48
CA ALA A 45 4.61 -2.32 -12.19
C ALA A 45 4.62 -1.73 -10.77
N LEU A 46 3.54 -1.03 -10.40
CA LEU A 46 3.34 -0.47 -9.08
C LEU A 46 3.29 -1.56 -7.99
N SER A 47 2.62 -2.69 -8.25
CA SER A 47 2.58 -3.86 -7.35
C SER A 47 3.99 -4.37 -7.05
N LYS A 48 4.85 -4.51 -8.07
CA LYS A 48 6.23 -4.99 -7.90
C LYS A 48 7.08 -4.01 -7.07
N LEU A 49 6.91 -2.72 -7.31
CA LEU A 49 7.55 -1.69 -6.48
C LEU A 49 7.05 -1.76 -5.02
N ALA A 50 5.75 -1.91 -4.82
CA ALA A 50 5.15 -2.00 -3.49
C ALA A 50 5.69 -3.19 -2.69
N LEU A 51 5.76 -4.37 -3.32
CA LEU A 51 6.32 -5.57 -2.71
C LEU A 51 7.80 -5.38 -2.35
N TRP A 52 8.61 -4.89 -3.29
CA TRP A 52 10.03 -4.65 -3.06
C TRP A 52 10.28 -3.69 -1.89
N ILE A 53 9.51 -2.58 -1.82
CA ILE A 53 9.62 -1.63 -0.71
C ILE A 53 9.14 -2.26 0.60
N SER A 54 8.05 -3.03 0.57
CA SER A 54 7.52 -3.70 1.77
C SER A 54 8.55 -4.64 2.38
N ASP A 55 9.21 -5.45 1.55
CA ASP A 55 10.25 -6.38 1.98
C ASP A 55 11.46 -5.62 2.55
N ALA A 56 11.91 -4.55 1.88
CA ALA A 56 13.02 -3.73 2.35
C ALA A 56 12.74 -3.08 3.72
N ILE A 57 11.54 -2.55 3.93
CA ILE A 57 11.14 -1.97 5.22
C ILE A 57 11.08 -3.05 6.30
N ASN A 58 10.47 -4.19 6.00
CA ASN A 58 10.33 -5.29 6.97
C ASN A 58 11.69 -5.82 7.40
N GLU A 59 12.64 -5.97 6.47
CA GLU A 59 13.99 -6.41 6.78
C GLU A 59 14.73 -5.39 7.64
N GLN A 60 14.65 -4.10 7.30
CA GLN A 60 15.25 -3.03 8.09
C GLN A 60 14.67 -2.96 9.52
N GLU A 61 13.36 -3.19 9.68
CA GLU A 61 12.73 -3.23 11.00
C GLU A 61 13.14 -4.46 11.81
N ARG A 62 13.27 -5.62 11.15
CA ARG A 62 13.76 -6.86 11.76
C ARG A 62 15.16 -6.68 12.35
N GLU A 63 16.06 -6.03 11.61
CA GLU A 63 17.42 -5.69 12.07
C GLU A 63 17.41 -4.75 13.29
N GLN A 64 16.41 -3.88 13.40
CA GLN A 64 16.21 -2.98 14.54
C GLN A 64 15.47 -3.65 15.72
N GLY A 65 15.20 -4.95 15.65
CA GLY A 65 14.42 -5.68 16.66
C GLY A 65 12.95 -5.27 16.71
N ARG A 66 12.43 -4.62 15.67
CA ARG A 66 11.01 -4.25 15.55
C ARG A 66 10.27 -5.37 14.82
N THR A 67 9.16 -5.81 15.39
CA THR A 67 8.29 -6.87 14.84
C THR A 67 6.98 -6.32 14.29
N ARG A 68 6.94 -5.03 13.93
CA ARG A 68 5.71 -4.42 13.42
C ARG A 68 5.51 -4.79 11.97
N HIS A 69 4.65 -5.76 11.73
CA HIS A 69 4.22 -6.07 10.39
C HIS A 69 2.99 -5.22 10.07
N LEU A 70 3.22 -4.04 9.47
CA LEU A 70 2.16 -3.17 9.00
C LEU A 70 2.01 -3.28 7.48
N PRO A 71 0.77 -3.24 6.96
CA PRO A 71 0.53 -3.17 5.53
C PRO A 71 1.17 -1.93 4.91
N PHE A 72 1.43 -1.99 3.60
CA PHE A 72 1.97 -0.85 2.84
C PHE A 72 0.98 -0.39 1.78
N VAL A 73 0.84 0.93 1.65
CA VAL A 73 -0.01 1.57 0.65
C VAL A 73 0.90 2.43 -0.23
N ILE A 74 0.73 2.35 -1.55
CA ILE A 74 1.48 3.17 -2.49
C ILE A 74 0.52 3.85 -3.45
N ALA A 75 0.77 5.13 -3.74
CA ALA A 75 0.03 5.89 -4.74
C ALA A 75 1.00 6.39 -5.81
N SER A 76 0.64 6.28 -7.08
CA SER A 76 1.42 6.87 -8.19
C SER A 76 0.55 7.83 -8.99
N LEU A 77 1.04 9.07 -9.18
CA LEU A 77 0.35 10.07 -9.98
C LEU A 77 0.42 9.71 -11.46
N ASN A 78 -0.74 9.69 -12.12
CA ASN A 78 -0.85 9.73 -13.56
C ASN A 78 -1.25 11.15 -13.99
N GLU A 79 -0.27 11.92 -14.45
CA GLU A 79 -0.47 13.34 -14.79
C GLU A 79 -1.46 13.54 -15.94
N ARG A 80 -1.56 12.57 -16.86
CA ARG A 80 -2.48 12.64 -18.00
C ARG A 80 -3.95 12.54 -17.60
N THR A 81 -4.25 11.80 -16.53
CA THR A 81 -5.63 11.59 -16.06
C THR A 81 -5.97 12.40 -14.80
N ASP A 82 -4.99 13.14 -14.26
CA ASP A 82 -5.06 13.83 -12.97
C ASP A 82 -5.60 12.93 -11.83
N ALA A 83 -5.17 11.67 -11.86
CA ALA A 83 -5.58 10.63 -10.92
C ALA A 83 -4.37 9.87 -10.40
N TYR A 84 -4.49 9.37 -9.18
CA TYR A 84 -3.54 8.47 -8.57
C TYR A 84 -4.00 7.04 -8.75
N LEU A 85 -3.10 6.18 -9.20
CA LEU A 85 -3.24 4.74 -9.02
C LEU A 85 -2.81 4.39 -7.59
N LEU A 86 -3.75 3.97 -6.76
CA LEU A 86 -3.55 3.62 -5.36
C LEU A 86 -3.62 2.11 -5.18
N LEU A 87 -2.64 1.56 -4.49
CA LEU A 87 -2.50 0.13 -4.24
C LEU A 87 -2.23 -0.13 -2.77
N GLY A 88 -2.90 -1.13 -2.19
CA GLY A 88 -2.61 -1.62 -0.85
C GLY A 88 -2.06 -3.05 -0.87
N THR A 89 -0.98 -3.31 -0.13
CA THR A 89 -0.40 -4.65 0.07
C THR A 89 -0.68 -5.15 1.48
N SER A 90 -0.92 -6.46 1.60
CA SER A 90 -0.98 -7.11 2.90
C SER A 90 0.42 -7.21 3.51
N VAL A 91 0.45 -7.44 4.82
CA VAL A 91 1.61 -7.99 5.51
C VAL A 91 1.98 -9.35 4.90
N SER A 92 3.26 -9.53 4.60
CA SER A 92 3.81 -10.83 4.16
C SER A 92 3.91 -11.80 5.34
N ALA A 93 3.50 -13.05 5.13
CA ALA A 93 3.43 -14.13 6.13
C ALA A 93 4.81 -14.74 6.51
N SER A 94 5.91 -14.03 6.26
CA SER A 94 7.26 -14.53 6.53
C SER A 94 7.72 -14.27 7.98
N SER A 95 6.78 -14.18 8.92
CA SER A 95 7.09 -14.17 10.34
C SER A 95 7.38 -15.61 10.78
N PRO A 96 8.59 -15.93 11.31
CA PRO A 96 8.90 -17.27 11.81
C PRO A 96 8.03 -17.71 13.00
N LEU A 97 7.16 -16.83 13.53
CA LEU A 97 6.16 -17.12 14.55
C LEU A 97 4.83 -17.66 13.97
N ASP A 98 4.63 -17.59 12.66
CA ASP A 98 3.38 -18.03 11.99
C ASP A 98 3.31 -19.57 11.80
N HIS A 99 4.32 -20.33 12.21
CA HIS A 99 4.33 -21.80 12.11
C HIS A 99 3.55 -22.52 13.21
N ILE A 100 2.94 -21.80 14.16
CA ILE A 100 2.27 -22.40 15.32
C ILE A 100 0.74 -22.48 15.15
N ASP A 101 0.13 -21.74 14.22
CA ASP A 101 -1.33 -21.71 14.09
C ASP A 101 -1.80 -21.64 12.62
N ASP A 102 -1.90 -22.81 11.97
CA ASP A 102 -2.38 -23.04 10.60
C ASP A 102 -3.88 -22.63 10.37
N ASN A 103 -4.53 -21.95 11.32
CA ASN A 103 -5.96 -21.64 11.27
C ASN A 103 -6.30 -20.13 11.31
N ILE A 104 -5.32 -19.25 11.47
CA ILE A 104 -5.58 -17.81 11.33
C ILE A 104 -5.50 -17.49 9.84
N SER A 105 -6.57 -16.86 9.32
CA SER A 105 -6.66 -16.31 7.96
C SER A 105 -5.68 -15.13 7.70
N CYS A 106 -4.47 -15.21 8.24
CA CYS A 106 -3.35 -14.29 8.11
C CYS A 106 -2.71 -14.51 6.74
N GLY A 107 -3.15 -13.74 5.73
CA GLY A 107 -2.52 -13.82 4.40
C GLY A 107 -3.36 -13.28 3.26
N ARG A 108 -4.65 -12.99 3.47
CA ARG A 108 -5.46 -12.34 2.45
C ARG A 108 -5.42 -10.83 2.60
N ASN A 109 -5.04 -10.17 1.52
CA ASN A 109 -5.07 -8.72 1.41
C ASN A 109 -6.49 -8.16 1.65
N ARG A 110 -6.68 -7.49 2.78
CA ARG A 110 -7.97 -6.91 3.19
C ARG A 110 -8.27 -5.56 2.51
N PHE A 111 -7.32 -4.97 1.79
CA PHE A 111 -7.53 -3.68 1.11
C PHE A 111 -8.64 -3.73 0.07
N GLY A 112 -8.87 -4.88 -0.58
CA GLY A 112 -9.99 -5.02 -1.51
C GLY A 112 -11.35 -4.73 -0.88
N ILE A 113 -11.58 -5.26 0.33
CA ILE A 113 -12.82 -5.04 1.09
C ILE A 113 -12.85 -3.58 1.60
N ILE A 114 -11.75 -3.10 2.17
CA ILE A 114 -11.67 -1.75 2.74
C ILE A 114 -11.93 -0.69 1.68
N PHE A 115 -11.27 -0.79 0.51
CA PHE A 115 -11.44 0.13 -0.60
C PHE A 115 -12.85 0.08 -1.18
N SER A 116 -13.43 -1.11 -1.35
CA SER A 116 -14.82 -1.23 -1.80
C SER A 116 -15.80 -0.57 -0.82
N GLN A 117 -15.60 -0.74 0.49
CA GLN A 117 -16.46 -0.10 1.48
C GLN A 117 -16.22 1.42 1.57
N LEU A 118 -14.98 1.88 1.44
CA LEU A 118 -14.67 3.31 1.41
C LEU A 118 -15.30 3.95 0.18
N ALA A 119 -15.25 3.30 -0.98
CA ALA A 119 -15.87 3.76 -2.21
C ALA A 119 -17.38 3.94 -2.10
N ARG A 120 -18.06 3.13 -1.28
CA ARG A 120 -19.49 3.30 -0.98
C ARG A 120 -19.78 4.40 0.03
N ALA A 121 -18.84 4.66 0.93
CA ALA A 121 -19.00 5.63 2.02
C ALA A 121 -18.59 7.05 1.61
N THR A 122 -17.82 7.20 0.54
CA THR A 122 -17.29 8.48 0.05
C THR A 122 -17.94 8.89 -1.25
N SER A 123 -18.06 10.20 -1.46
CA SER A 123 -18.38 10.79 -2.77
C SER A 123 -17.13 10.99 -3.64
N ALA A 124 -15.96 10.51 -3.20
CA ALA A 124 -14.74 10.57 -4.00
C ALA A 124 -14.93 9.84 -5.32
N ARG A 125 -14.39 10.44 -6.39
CA ARG A 125 -14.45 9.83 -7.71
C ARG A 125 -13.40 8.73 -7.77
N LEU A 126 -13.87 7.49 -7.84
CA LEU A 126 -13.03 6.29 -7.81
C LEU A 126 -13.34 5.41 -9.01
N ARG A 127 -12.29 4.85 -9.61
CA ARG A 127 -12.43 3.73 -10.55
C ARG A 127 -11.81 2.48 -9.94
N MET A 128 -12.58 1.40 -9.90
CA MET A 128 -12.11 0.09 -9.45
C MET A 128 -12.18 -0.88 -10.61
N ASP A 129 -11.16 -1.72 -10.78
CA ASP A 129 -11.26 -2.89 -11.65
C ASP A 129 -11.88 -4.05 -10.85
N ALA A 130 -12.73 -4.85 -11.50
CA ALA A 130 -13.44 -5.95 -10.85
C ALA A 130 -12.50 -7.10 -10.43
N PHE A 131 -11.33 -7.21 -11.05
CA PHE A 131 -10.38 -8.30 -10.81
C PHE A 131 -9.32 -7.97 -9.73
N ASP A 132 -8.96 -6.70 -9.57
CA ASP A 132 -7.90 -6.26 -8.66
C ASP A 132 -8.44 -5.23 -7.64
N ALA A 133 -9.33 -5.65 -6.74
CA ALA A 133 -9.95 -4.74 -5.76
C ALA A 133 -8.94 -4.03 -4.82
N TYR A 134 -7.72 -4.54 -4.69
CA TYR A 134 -6.63 -3.92 -3.92
C TYR A 134 -5.97 -2.74 -4.65
N CYS A 135 -6.41 -2.44 -5.88
CA CYS A 135 -5.91 -1.38 -6.75
C CYS A 135 -7.09 -0.51 -7.23
N ILE A 136 -6.98 0.80 -7.04
CA ILE A 136 -8.03 1.77 -7.40
C ILE A 136 -7.43 3.02 -8.02
N GLU A 137 -8.16 3.68 -8.92
CA GLU A 137 -7.82 5.04 -9.36
C GLU A 137 -8.60 6.05 -8.52
N VAL A 138 -7.91 7.05 -7.97
CA VAL A 138 -8.49 8.13 -7.16
C VAL A 138 -8.10 9.47 -7.77
N PHE A 139 -9.06 10.37 -8.02
CA PHE A 139 -8.70 11.70 -8.53
C PHE A 139 -7.79 12.44 -7.55
N LYS A 140 -6.86 13.25 -8.10
CA LYS A 140 -5.85 13.99 -7.32
C LYS A 140 -6.47 14.87 -6.23
N SER A 141 -7.60 15.50 -6.51
CA SER A 141 -8.36 16.33 -5.56
C SER A 141 -8.94 15.54 -4.39
N ASP A 142 -9.26 14.26 -4.61
CA ASP A 142 -9.96 13.42 -3.62
C ASP A 142 -9.00 12.54 -2.80
N LEU A 143 -7.74 12.42 -3.21
CA LEU A 143 -6.75 11.52 -2.58
C LEU A 143 -6.57 11.79 -1.08
N VAL A 144 -6.43 13.06 -0.67
CA VAL A 144 -6.14 13.41 0.73
C VAL A 144 -7.29 12.97 1.64
N GLY A 145 -8.52 13.32 1.29
CA GLY A 145 -9.70 12.89 2.05
C GLY A 145 -9.87 11.38 2.05
N PHE A 146 -9.55 10.70 0.93
CA PHE A 146 -9.57 9.25 0.88
C PHE A 146 -8.57 8.61 1.86
N LEU A 147 -7.33 9.12 1.92
CA LEU A 147 -6.28 8.60 2.82
C LEU A 147 -6.61 8.85 4.31
N GLU A 148 -7.23 9.98 4.63
CA GLU A 148 -7.71 10.28 5.99
C GLU A 148 -8.79 9.29 6.45
N LEU A 149 -9.76 9.00 5.58
CA LEU A 149 -10.79 8.00 5.83
C LEU A 149 -10.20 6.59 5.94
N LEU A 150 -9.23 6.25 5.08
CA LEU A 150 -8.52 4.98 5.13
C LEU A 150 -7.78 4.80 6.46
N SER A 151 -7.07 5.82 6.92
CA SER A 151 -6.38 5.82 8.22
C SER A 151 -7.35 5.57 9.37
N THR A 152 -8.46 6.30 9.40
CA THR A 152 -9.51 6.16 10.43
C THR A 152 -10.08 4.74 10.43
N LYS A 153 -10.48 4.23 9.27
CA LYS A 153 -11.15 2.93 9.14
C LYS A 153 -10.22 1.73 9.37
N ALA A 154 -8.96 1.84 8.93
CA ALA A 154 -7.98 0.79 9.15
C ALA A 154 -7.68 0.59 10.65
N ILE A 155 -7.68 1.67 11.45
CA ILE A 155 -7.53 1.57 12.91
C ILE A 155 -8.70 0.79 13.54
N PHE A 156 -9.93 1.03 13.09
CA PHE A 156 -11.12 0.34 13.59
C PHE A 156 -11.13 -1.15 13.25
N SER A 157 -10.68 -1.52 12.06
CA SER A 157 -10.58 -2.94 11.70
C SER A 157 -9.59 -3.67 12.61
N ILE A 158 -8.44 -3.06 12.93
CA ILE A 158 -7.43 -3.68 13.81
C ILE A 158 -7.95 -3.89 15.24
N HIS A 159 -8.76 -2.96 15.77
CA HIS A 159 -9.33 -3.10 17.12
C HIS A 159 -10.40 -4.20 17.22
N ILE A 160 -11.18 -4.41 16.16
CA ILE A 160 -12.20 -5.47 16.13
C ILE A 160 -11.54 -6.86 16.16
N ASP A 161 -10.43 -7.06 15.44
CA ASP A 161 -9.69 -8.33 15.47
C ASP A 161 -9.01 -8.60 16.84
N LEU A 162 -8.79 -7.59 17.70
CA LEU A 162 -8.19 -7.80 19.04
C LEU A 162 -9.20 -8.17 20.14
N THR A 163 -10.51 -8.14 19.87
CA THR A 163 -11.56 -8.32 20.87
C THR A 163 -12.39 -9.61 20.65
N GLN A 164 -11.93 -10.53 19.80
CA GLN A 164 -12.52 -11.86 19.64
C GLN A 164 -11.55 -12.96 20.04
#